data_AF-A0A972ZE16-F1
#
_entry.id   AF-A0A972ZE16-F1
#
_cell.length_a   1.000
_cell.length_b   1.000
_cell.length_c   1.000
_cell.angle_alpha   90.00
_cell.angle_beta   90.00
_cell.angle_gamma   90.00
#
_symmetry.space_group_name_H-M   'P 1'
#
loop_
_entity.id
_entity.type
_entity.pdbx_description
1 polymer ?
#
loop_
_entity_poly.entity_id
_entity_poly.type
_entity_poly.pdbx_seq_one_letter_code
_entity_poly.pdbx_strand_id
1 'polypeptide(L)'
;MVVDSVRINTESADIQEEPLFFCMQVGYAANFAAIWGGLAMKCSVIWRVVPVAAMLLSGCGQSIRALDARDRSEPLMQRAQVALSTGDVDGAAALYAEALDDNPRAARGHLDLAFLLHDSLKDYVAAIYHYRQYLRLRPETEKSEMIQNRIRLAQQAFAARVLPEDREGGRTIQRLEREVGALTRRVGELQTENQALTEQAAELRMAQGRGREVSAPRGPVGGGGATPTETEQFYIVKPGDTLSSIAMRVYGDAGRWRDIIAANKAVLGNGDLVKVGQRLKIVKENEDG
;
A
#
# COMPACT_ATOMS: atom_id res chain seq x y z
N MET A 1 -41.14 38.60 5.76
CA MET A 1 -39.95 38.89 6.56
C MET A 1 -38.79 38.12 5.94
N VAL A 2 -37.90 38.86 5.29
CA VAL A 2 -36.70 38.37 4.62
C VAL A 2 -35.60 38.32 5.67
N VAL A 3 -34.84 37.24 5.76
CA VAL A 3 -33.63 37.18 6.58
C VAL A 3 -32.49 36.62 5.76
N ASP A 4 -31.41 37.39 5.79
CA ASP A 4 -30.30 37.44 4.85
C ASP A 4 -29.37 36.22 4.85
N SER A 5 -28.87 35.92 3.65
CA SER A 5 -27.79 34.98 3.39
C SER A 5 -26.44 35.52 3.88
N VAL A 6 -25.79 34.80 4.79
CA VAL A 6 -24.40 35.06 5.22
C VAL A 6 -23.42 34.53 4.16
N ARG A 7 -22.70 35.44 3.49
CA ARG A 7 -21.50 35.13 2.71
C ARG A 7 -20.31 34.97 3.65
N ILE A 8 -19.58 33.88 3.53
CA ILE A 8 -18.27 33.71 4.16
C ILE A 8 -17.22 33.93 3.07
N ASN A 9 -16.46 35.03 3.20
CA ASN A 9 -15.31 35.34 2.35
C ASN A 9 -14.14 34.43 2.72
N THR A 10 -13.54 33.81 1.71
CA THR A 10 -12.26 33.10 1.78
C THR A 10 -11.14 34.10 1.49
N GLU A 11 -10.31 34.38 2.49
CA GLU A 11 -9.10 35.19 2.34
C GLU A 11 -7.92 34.25 2.05
N SER A 12 -7.45 34.29 0.81
CA SER A 12 -6.28 33.59 0.30
C SER A 12 -5.01 34.34 0.70
N ALA A 13 -4.19 33.77 1.58
CA ALA A 13 -2.86 34.26 1.87
C ALA A 13 -1.89 33.82 0.76
N ASP A 14 -1.49 34.81 -0.02
CA ASP A 14 -0.48 34.85 -1.07
C ASP A 14 0.92 34.72 -0.45
N ILE A 15 1.71 33.71 -0.85
CA ILE A 15 3.17 33.69 -0.61
C ILE A 15 3.82 33.47 -1.98
N GLN A 16 4.53 34.51 -2.39
CA GLN A 16 5.15 34.67 -3.69
C GLN A 16 6.39 33.80 -3.87
N GLU A 17 6.50 33.24 -5.07
CA GLU A 17 7.68 32.60 -5.64
C GLU A 17 8.70 33.68 -6.06
N GLU A 18 9.99 33.45 -5.78
CA GLU A 18 11.11 34.26 -6.29
C GLU A 18 11.91 33.45 -7.34
N PRO A 19 12.42 34.08 -8.42
CA PRO A 19 12.75 33.41 -9.66
C PRO A 19 14.24 33.06 -9.84
N LEU A 20 14.47 32.04 -10.66
CA LEU A 20 15.72 31.77 -11.38
C LEU A 20 16.00 32.89 -12.39
N PHE A 21 17.25 33.36 -12.52
CA PHE A 21 18.05 33.37 -13.78
C PHE A 21 19.33 34.24 -13.73
N PHE A 22 20.29 33.83 -14.57
CA PHE A 22 21.48 34.54 -15.12
C PHE A 22 22.75 34.60 -14.23
N CYS A 23 23.99 34.29 -14.67
CA CYS A 23 24.54 33.82 -15.95
C CYS A 23 26.06 33.57 -15.81
N MET A 24 26.61 32.78 -16.75
CA MET A 24 27.88 32.99 -17.46
C MET A 24 29.00 31.94 -17.27
N GLN A 25 29.29 31.31 -18.41
CA GLN A 25 30.40 30.43 -18.79
C GLN A 25 31.80 30.93 -18.38
N VAL A 26 32.68 29.96 -18.07
CA VAL A 26 34.03 29.66 -18.64
C VAL A 26 34.48 28.39 -17.86
N GLY A 27 34.67 27.18 -18.39
CA GLY A 27 35.44 26.77 -19.56
C GLY A 27 36.92 26.57 -19.19
N TYR A 28 37.34 25.43 -18.61
CA TYR A 28 38.69 24.85 -18.81
C TYR A 28 38.77 23.44 -18.23
N ALA A 29 39.03 22.48 -19.12
CA ALA A 29 39.44 21.13 -18.77
C ALA A 29 40.97 21.07 -18.64
N ALA A 30 41.41 20.02 -17.93
CA ALA A 30 42.74 19.38 -17.97
C ALA A 30 43.78 19.76 -16.89
N ASN A 31 44.09 18.73 -16.10
CA ASN A 31 45.41 18.29 -15.63
C ASN A 31 46.27 19.25 -14.81
N PHE A 32 46.50 18.91 -13.53
CA PHE A 32 47.86 18.88 -12.97
C PHE A 32 47.91 17.98 -11.73
N ALA A 33 48.05 16.68 -11.99
CA ALA A 33 48.65 15.76 -11.03
C ALA A 33 50.13 16.16 -10.85
N ALA A 34 50.45 17.07 -9.92
CA ALA A 34 51.84 17.35 -9.52
C ALA A 34 51.95 18.17 -8.21
N ILE A 35 51.23 17.82 -7.14
CA ILE A 35 51.59 18.28 -5.79
C ILE A 35 51.37 17.14 -4.79
N TRP A 36 52.14 16.06 -4.94
CA TRP A 36 52.40 15.12 -3.85
C TRP A 36 53.78 15.41 -3.30
N GLY A 37 53.88 15.64 -2.00
CA GLY A 37 55.16 15.50 -1.27
C GLY A 37 55.32 16.43 -0.07
N GLY A 38 54.90 15.99 1.11
CA GLY A 38 55.52 16.49 2.35
C GLY A 38 54.64 16.48 3.60
N LEU A 39 55.01 15.60 4.55
CA LEU A 39 54.65 15.59 5.98
C LEU A 39 53.18 15.28 6.30
N ALA A 40 52.77 14.06 6.67
CA ALA A 40 53.28 13.26 7.79
C ALA A 40 53.57 14.09 9.05
N MET A 41 52.53 14.53 9.75
CA MET A 41 52.45 14.60 11.22
C MET A 41 51.20 15.40 11.65
N LYS A 42 50.20 14.67 12.19
CA LYS A 42 49.25 15.02 13.27
C LYS A 42 47.96 14.20 13.14
N CYS A 43 48.11 12.88 13.05
CA CYS A 43 47.15 11.98 13.69
C CYS A 43 47.24 12.20 15.22
N SER A 44 46.12 12.05 15.93
CA SER A 44 46.01 12.09 17.41
C SER A 44 45.54 13.40 18.07
N VAL A 45 44.53 14.09 17.52
CA VAL A 45 43.61 14.89 18.36
C VAL A 45 42.14 14.83 17.88
N ILE A 46 41.88 14.60 16.58
CA ILE A 46 40.52 14.68 16.02
C ILE A 46 39.66 13.44 16.36
N TRP A 47 40.25 12.30 16.77
CA TRP A 47 39.48 11.10 17.11
C TRP A 47 38.90 11.10 18.54
N ARG A 48 39.23 12.08 19.39
CA ARG A 48 38.73 12.14 20.79
C ARG A 48 37.47 12.97 20.99
N VAL A 49 36.95 13.65 19.95
CA VAL A 49 35.71 14.43 20.03
C VAL A 49 34.55 13.79 19.26
N VAL A 50 34.83 12.76 18.44
CA VAL A 50 33.81 12.10 17.61
C VAL A 50 33.00 10.98 18.32
N PRO A 51 33.46 10.28 19.38
CA PRO A 51 32.65 9.16 19.89
C PRO A 51 31.58 9.57 20.92
N VAL A 52 31.50 10.85 21.34
CA VAL A 52 30.43 11.31 22.25
C VAL A 52 29.18 11.75 21.46
N ALA A 53 29.32 12.17 20.21
CA ALA A 53 28.18 12.52 19.35
C ALA A 53 27.46 11.28 18.77
N ALA A 54 28.10 10.11 18.75
CA ALA A 54 27.52 8.87 18.19
C ALA A 54 26.64 8.08 19.18
N MET A 55 26.62 8.43 20.47
CA MET A 55 25.78 7.78 21.49
C MET A 55 24.42 8.48 21.69
N LEU A 56 24.16 9.60 21.02
CA LEU A 56 22.90 10.36 21.15
C LEU A 56 21.87 10.08 20.04
N LEU A 57 22.15 9.14 19.12
CA LEU A 57 21.25 8.76 18.03
C LEU A 57 20.51 7.42 18.23
N SER A 58 20.69 6.74 19.36
CA SER A 58 19.96 5.50 19.68
C SER A 58 18.60 5.74 20.34
N GLY A 59 18.17 7.01 20.40
CA GLY A 59 16.88 7.41 20.94
C GLY A 59 15.77 7.41 19.88
N CYS A 60 14.89 6.42 19.97
CA CYS A 60 13.48 6.48 19.57
C CYS A 60 13.14 6.35 18.07
N GLY A 61 13.25 5.11 17.58
CA GLY A 61 12.39 4.58 16.52
C GLY A 61 11.67 3.31 16.99
N GLN A 62 10.87 3.39 18.06
CA GLN A 62 10.06 2.23 18.47
C GLN A 62 9.00 1.96 17.42
N SER A 63 8.92 0.73 16.93
CA SER A 63 7.89 0.35 15.97
C SER A 63 6.49 0.55 16.58
N ILE A 64 5.50 0.90 15.75
CA ILE A 64 4.10 1.06 16.21
C ILE A 64 3.60 -0.19 16.92
N ARG A 65 4.05 -1.38 16.51
CA ARG A 65 3.73 -2.66 17.19
C ARG A 65 4.29 -2.72 18.61
N ALA A 66 5.51 -2.25 18.82
CA ALA A 66 6.11 -2.21 20.15
C ALA A 66 5.40 -1.20 21.06
N LEU A 67 4.99 -0.05 20.51
CA LEU A 67 4.17 0.93 21.24
C LEU A 67 2.79 0.35 21.61
N ASP A 68 2.10 -0.28 20.67
CA ASP A 68 0.82 -0.94 20.93
C ASP A 68 0.94 -2.05 21.98
N ALA A 69 2.03 -2.82 21.96
CA ALA A 69 2.28 -3.87 22.95
C ALA A 69 2.49 -3.30 24.36
N ARG A 70 3.17 -2.15 24.46
CA ARG A 70 3.33 -1.42 25.73
C ARG A 70 2.00 -0.92 26.25
N ASP A 71 1.20 -0.27 25.40
CA ASP A 71 -0.14 0.20 25.79
C ASP A 71 -1.00 -0.97 26.32
N ARG A 72 -0.97 -2.16 25.70
CA ARG A 72 -1.71 -3.34 26.20
C ARG A 72 -1.17 -3.92 27.50
N SER A 73 0.08 -3.62 27.84
CA SER A 73 0.70 -4.14 29.06
C SER A 73 0.24 -3.40 30.33
N GLU A 74 -0.49 -2.29 30.17
CA GLU A 74 -1.05 -1.57 31.31
C GLU A 74 -2.05 -2.43 32.10
N PRO A 75 -2.08 -2.35 33.44
CA PRO A 75 -2.89 -3.26 34.27
C PRO A 75 -4.39 -3.23 33.96
N LEU A 76 -4.96 -2.05 33.73
CA LEU A 76 -6.39 -1.90 33.40
C LEU A 76 -6.70 -2.50 32.02
N MET A 77 -5.79 -2.35 31.05
CA MET A 77 -5.90 -2.96 29.72
C MET A 77 -5.90 -4.49 29.78
N GLN A 78 -5.05 -5.09 30.62
CA GLN A 78 -5.03 -6.52 30.85
C GLN A 78 -6.31 -7.03 31.53
N ARG A 79 -6.81 -6.29 32.53
CA ARG A 79 -8.08 -6.61 33.21
C ARG A 79 -9.26 -6.54 32.23
N ALA A 80 -9.31 -5.55 31.35
CA ALA A 80 -10.33 -5.45 30.31
C ALA A 80 -10.30 -6.67 29.38
N GLN A 81 -9.11 -7.14 28.98
CA GLN A 81 -8.96 -8.34 28.17
C GLN A 81 -9.44 -9.61 28.89
N VAL A 82 -9.24 -9.70 30.21
CA VAL A 82 -9.78 -10.79 31.03
C VAL A 82 -11.30 -10.72 31.07
N ALA A 83 -11.89 -9.53 31.28
CA ALA A 83 -13.34 -9.35 31.25
C ALA A 83 -13.95 -9.79 29.90
N LEU A 84 -13.30 -9.48 28.77
CA LEU A 84 -13.70 -9.99 27.46
C LEU A 84 -13.64 -11.52 27.39
N SER A 85 -12.60 -12.14 27.94
CA SER A 85 -12.46 -13.61 27.93
C SER A 85 -13.55 -14.31 28.76
N THR A 86 -14.11 -13.62 29.75
CA THR A 86 -15.24 -14.09 30.56
C THR A 86 -16.61 -13.71 29.97
N GLY A 87 -16.64 -13.04 28.81
CA GLY A 87 -17.86 -12.60 28.13
C GLY A 87 -18.47 -11.31 28.70
N ASP A 88 -17.81 -10.65 29.64
CA ASP A 88 -18.25 -9.39 30.25
C ASP A 88 -17.85 -8.21 29.36
N VAL A 89 -18.66 -7.98 28.34
CA VAL A 89 -18.46 -6.91 27.34
C VAL A 89 -18.57 -5.53 27.99
N ASP A 90 -19.57 -5.31 28.85
CA ASP A 90 -19.81 -4.01 29.47
C ASP A 90 -18.70 -3.67 30.48
N GLY A 91 -18.30 -4.63 31.31
CA GLY A 91 -17.17 -4.46 32.23
C GLY A 91 -15.84 -4.22 31.51
N ALA A 92 -15.60 -4.90 30.39
CA ALA A 92 -14.42 -4.63 29.56
C ALA A 92 -14.42 -3.20 28.99
N ALA A 93 -15.58 -2.71 28.51
CA ALA A 93 -15.70 -1.34 28.01
C ALA A 93 -15.41 -0.31 29.10
N ALA A 94 -15.94 -0.51 30.30
CA ALA A 94 -15.69 0.34 31.45
C ALA A 94 -14.20 0.37 31.84
N LEU A 95 -13.54 -0.79 31.87
CA LEU A 95 -12.10 -0.88 32.18
C LEU A 95 -11.22 -0.22 31.12
N TYR A 96 -11.57 -0.34 29.84
CA TYR A 96 -10.87 0.40 28.78
C TYR A 96 -11.09 1.91 28.88
N ALA A 97 -12.30 2.36 29.24
CA ALA A 97 -12.59 3.77 29.46
C ALA A 97 -11.79 4.32 30.64
N GLU A 98 -11.77 3.61 31.77
CA GLU A 98 -10.98 3.96 32.96
C GLU A 98 -9.48 4.06 32.62
N ALA A 99 -8.94 3.10 31.85
CA ALA A 99 -7.55 3.16 31.38
C ALA A 99 -7.25 4.40 30.54
N LEU A 100 -8.22 4.84 29.72
CA LEU A 100 -8.08 6.02 28.86
C LEU A 100 -8.30 7.34 29.61
N ASP A 101 -9.02 7.32 30.72
CA ASP A 101 -9.11 8.46 31.64
C ASP A 101 -7.76 8.68 32.33
N ASP A 102 -7.09 7.60 32.74
CA ASP A 102 -5.75 7.65 33.34
C ASP A 102 -4.67 8.01 32.30
N ASN A 103 -4.69 7.37 31.13
CA ASN A 103 -3.76 7.60 30.04
C ASN A 103 -4.47 7.88 28.70
N PRO A 104 -4.84 9.14 28.41
CA PRO A 104 -5.50 9.52 27.16
C PRO A 104 -4.64 9.34 25.90
N ARG A 105 -3.35 9.01 26.04
CA ARG A 105 -2.42 8.78 24.92
C ARG A 105 -2.16 7.30 24.65
N ALA A 106 -2.78 6.39 25.41
CA ALA A 106 -2.77 4.96 25.16
C ALA A 106 -3.56 4.66 23.87
N ALA A 107 -2.88 4.79 22.73
CA ALA A 107 -3.50 4.65 21.42
C ALA A 107 -4.21 3.31 21.31
N ARG A 108 -3.55 2.24 21.77
CA ARG A 108 -4.14 0.91 21.67
C ARG A 108 -5.44 0.76 22.47
N GLY A 109 -5.59 1.44 23.61
CA GLY A 109 -6.83 1.49 24.38
C GLY A 109 -7.99 2.06 23.57
N HIS A 110 -7.75 3.14 22.82
CA HIS A 110 -8.75 3.66 21.90
C HIS A 110 -9.13 2.64 20.83
N LEU A 111 -8.17 1.90 20.25
CA LEU A 111 -8.49 0.93 19.22
C LEU A 111 -9.30 -0.26 19.75
N ASP A 112 -8.92 -0.79 20.92
CA ASP A 112 -9.61 -1.92 21.55
C ASP A 112 -11.04 -1.54 22.00
N LEU A 113 -11.20 -0.36 22.60
CA LEU A 113 -12.52 0.18 22.94
C LEU A 113 -13.38 0.44 21.70
N ALA A 114 -12.80 1.00 20.63
CA ALA A 114 -13.51 1.24 19.37
C ALA A 114 -14.05 -0.06 18.74
N PHE A 115 -13.29 -1.14 18.83
CA PHE A 115 -13.70 -2.46 18.34
C PHE A 115 -14.92 -2.95 19.13
N LEU A 116 -14.87 -2.87 20.46
CA LEU A 116 -15.95 -3.29 21.34
C LEU A 116 -17.23 -2.48 21.13
N LEU A 117 -17.10 -1.16 21.03
CA LEU A 117 -18.22 -0.24 20.77
C LEU A 117 -18.87 -0.51 19.41
N HIS A 118 -18.07 -0.80 18.38
CA HIS A 118 -18.57 -1.10 17.04
C HIS A 118 -19.23 -2.49 16.94
N ASP A 119 -18.59 -3.52 17.48
CA ASP A 119 -18.94 -4.91 17.24
C ASP A 119 -19.97 -5.44 18.23
N SER A 120 -19.85 -5.08 19.50
CA SER A 120 -20.71 -5.62 20.55
C SER A 120 -21.80 -4.62 20.96
N LEU A 121 -21.40 -3.40 21.32
CA LEU A 121 -22.32 -2.41 21.90
C LEU A 121 -23.12 -1.62 20.83
N LYS A 122 -22.66 -1.66 19.57
CA LYS A 122 -23.24 -0.94 18.43
C LYS A 122 -23.36 0.58 18.66
N ASP A 123 -22.51 1.14 19.51
CA ASP A 123 -22.33 2.59 19.63
C ASP A 123 -21.33 3.07 18.56
N TYR A 124 -21.86 3.25 17.37
CA TYR A 124 -21.06 3.65 16.21
C TYR A 124 -20.46 5.05 16.35
N VAL A 125 -21.11 5.97 17.08
CA VAL A 125 -20.62 7.35 17.24
C VAL A 125 -19.38 7.35 18.13
N ALA A 126 -19.44 6.68 19.28
CA ALA A 126 -18.31 6.54 20.17
C ALA A 126 -17.17 5.74 19.51
N ALA A 127 -17.49 4.66 18.76
CA ALA A 127 -16.48 3.91 18.03
C ALA A 127 -15.70 4.77 17.02
N ILE A 128 -16.39 5.61 16.22
CA ILE A 128 -15.76 6.52 15.25
C ILE A 128 -14.80 7.49 15.95
N TYR A 129 -15.19 8.04 17.11
CA TYR A 129 -14.33 8.91 17.89
C TYR A 129 -13.01 8.21 18.24
N HIS A 130 -13.08 7.02 18.82
CA HIS A 130 -11.90 6.29 19.27
C HIS A 130 -11.01 5.80 18.11
N TYR A 131 -11.59 5.40 16.97
CA TYR A 131 -10.81 5.12 15.75
C TYR A 131 -9.98 6.32 15.29
N ARG A 132 -10.59 7.51 15.29
CA ARG A 132 -9.91 8.75 14.91
C ARG A 132 -8.79 9.11 15.89
N GLN A 133 -8.97 8.85 17.19
CA GLN A 133 -7.91 9.06 18.18
C GLN A 133 -6.73 8.11 17.95
N TYR A 134 -6.96 6.82 17.68
CA TYR A 134 -5.87 5.90 17.35
C TYR A 134 -5.10 6.36 16.11
N LEU A 135 -5.78 6.73 15.02
CA LEU A 135 -5.13 7.22 13.79
C LEU A 135 -4.35 8.53 14.03
N ARG A 136 -4.84 9.40 14.91
CA ARG A 136 -4.13 10.63 15.31
C ARG A 136 -2.85 10.32 16.09
N LEU A 137 -2.89 9.33 16.98
CA LEU A 137 -1.74 8.93 17.80
C LEU A 137 -0.75 8.01 17.06
N ARG A 138 -1.20 7.35 15.97
CA ARG A 138 -0.42 6.41 15.15
C ARG A 138 -0.69 6.65 13.65
N PRO A 139 -0.29 7.81 13.09
CA PRO A 139 -0.61 8.16 11.69
C PRO A 139 0.00 7.20 10.66
N GLU A 140 1.15 6.61 10.98
CA GLU A 140 1.89 5.69 10.10
C GLU A 140 1.56 4.20 10.36
N THR A 141 0.46 3.90 11.07
CA THR A 141 0.10 2.52 11.37
C THR A 141 -0.26 1.74 10.10
N GLU A 142 0.18 0.49 10.05
CA GLU A 142 -0.23 -0.49 9.05
C GLU A 142 -1.74 -0.78 9.08
N LYS A 143 -2.43 -0.43 10.18
CA LYS A 143 -3.88 -0.65 10.34
C LYS A 143 -4.74 0.46 9.73
N SER A 144 -4.13 1.49 9.12
CA SER A 144 -4.83 2.71 8.70
C SER A 144 -6.02 2.42 7.78
N GLU A 145 -5.81 1.65 6.72
CA GLU A 145 -6.87 1.31 5.76
C GLU A 145 -8.01 0.52 6.41
N MET A 146 -7.69 -0.48 7.25
CA MET A 146 -8.68 -1.26 7.99
C MET A 146 -9.51 -0.36 8.91
N ILE A 147 -8.89 0.58 9.63
CA ILE A 147 -9.60 1.49 10.54
C ILE A 147 -10.49 2.46 9.75
N GLN A 148 -10.00 3.00 8.64
CA GLN A 148 -10.80 3.87 7.76
C GLN A 148 -12.04 3.14 7.22
N ASN A 149 -11.89 1.88 6.82
CA ASN A 149 -13.01 1.04 6.41
C ASN A 149 -14.01 0.81 7.56
N ARG A 150 -13.53 0.56 8.79
CA ARG A 150 -14.42 0.44 9.96
C ARG A 150 -15.16 1.73 10.30
N ILE A 151 -14.51 2.90 10.18
CA ILE A 151 -15.18 4.21 10.34
C ILE A 151 -16.30 4.35 9.32
N ARG A 152 -16.04 4.03 8.04
CA ARG A 152 -17.04 4.11 6.97
C ARG A 152 -18.25 3.19 7.26
N LEU A 153 -18.00 1.96 7.66
CA LEU A 153 -19.07 1.02 8.02
C LEU A 153 -19.88 1.49 9.23
N ALA A 154 -19.20 2.03 10.26
CA ALA A 154 -19.88 2.61 11.42
C ALA A 154 -20.77 3.80 11.02
N GLN A 155 -20.30 4.66 10.12
CA GLN A 155 -21.08 5.79 9.60
C GLN A 155 -22.32 5.32 8.83
N GLN A 156 -22.19 4.29 7.99
CA GLN A 156 -23.31 3.71 7.24
C GLN A 156 -24.33 3.07 8.18
N ALA A 157 -23.87 2.26 9.14
CA ALA A 157 -24.73 1.62 10.12
C ALA A 157 -25.47 2.62 11.01
N PHE A 158 -24.78 3.69 11.44
CA PHE A 158 -25.40 4.79 12.16
C PHE A 158 -26.45 5.52 11.30
N ALA A 159 -26.11 5.87 10.05
CA ALA A 159 -27.01 6.53 9.13
C ALA A 159 -28.27 5.69 8.85
N ALA A 160 -28.14 4.37 8.68
CA ALA A 160 -29.27 3.46 8.49
C ALA A 160 -30.22 3.43 9.70
N ARG A 161 -29.71 3.68 10.91
CA ARG A 161 -30.53 3.73 12.13
C ARG A 161 -31.21 5.08 12.36
N VAL A 162 -30.59 6.17 11.91
CA VAL A 162 -31.08 7.54 12.12
C VAL A 162 -31.96 8.03 10.97
N LEU A 163 -31.69 7.59 9.74
CA LEU A 163 -32.51 7.96 8.59
C LEU A 163 -33.80 7.12 8.60
N PRO A 164 -34.99 7.76 8.50
CA PRO A 164 -36.23 7.01 8.34
C PRO A 164 -36.19 6.21 7.02
N GLU A 165 -36.61 4.94 7.08
CA GLU A 165 -36.61 3.96 5.96
C GLU A 165 -37.43 4.42 4.73
N ASP A 166 -38.24 5.48 4.88
CA ASP A 166 -39.17 5.99 3.89
C ASP A 166 -38.52 6.82 2.77
N ARG A 167 -37.29 7.30 2.97
CA ARG A 167 -36.56 8.05 1.93
C ARG A 167 -35.81 7.12 1.00
N GLU A 168 -35.81 7.48 -0.29
CA GLU A 168 -35.13 6.77 -1.38
C GLU A 168 -33.69 6.36 -1.06
N GLY A 169 -32.99 7.13 -0.22
CA GLY A 169 -31.64 6.80 0.25
C GLY A 169 -31.55 5.44 0.94
N GLY A 170 -32.46 5.10 1.85
CA GLY A 170 -32.44 3.80 2.55
C GLY A 170 -32.67 2.63 1.60
N ARG A 171 -33.65 2.75 0.69
CA ARG A 171 -33.93 1.76 -0.36
C ARG A 171 -32.76 1.60 -1.34
N THR A 172 -32.09 2.70 -1.65
CA THR A 172 -30.93 2.73 -2.55
C THR A 172 -29.74 2.04 -1.90
N ILE A 173 -29.46 2.31 -0.62
CA ILE A 173 -28.40 1.63 0.15
C ILE A 173 -28.67 0.11 0.18
N GLN A 174 -29.89 -0.32 0.53
CA GLN A 174 -30.25 -1.74 0.52
C GLN A 174 -30.17 -2.39 -0.87
N ARG A 175 -30.44 -1.64 -1.95
CA ARG A 175 -30.24 -2.14 -3.32
C ARG A 175 -28.75 -2.31 -3.61
N LEU A 176 -27.96 -1.28 -3.34
CA LEU A 176 -26.52 -1.30 -3.58
C LEU A 176 -25.82 -2.39 -2.77
N GLU A 177 -26.21 -2.63 -1.52
CA GLU A 177 -25.65 -3.72 -0.72
C GLU A 177 -25.96 -5.10 -1.32
N ARG A 178 -27.20 -5.31 -1.79
CA ARG A 178 -27.57 -6.55 -2.50
C ARG A 178 -26.79 -6.73 -3.79
N GLU A 179 -26.62 -5.65 -4.56
CA GLU A 179 -25.84 -5.66 -5.80
C GLU A 179 -24.35 -5.93 -5.53
N VAL A 180 -23.75 -5.28 -4.52
CA VAL A 180 -22.37 -5.53 -4.11
C VAL A 180 -22.21 -7.00 -3.67
N GLY A 181 -23.11 -7.52 -2.83
CA GLY A 181 -23.07 -8.93 -2.42
C GLY A 181 -23.23 -9.92 -3.58
N ALA A 182 -24.04 -9.58 -4.59
CA ALA A 182 -24.18 -10.39 -5.81
C ALA A 182 -22.90 -10.33 -6.67
N LEU A 183 -22.33 -9.14 -6.86
CA LEU A 183 -21.11 -8.93 -7.62
C LEU A 183 -19.90 -9.61 -6.95
N THR A 184 -19.77 -9.53 -5.63
CA THR A 184 -18.69 -10.21 -4.89
C THR A 184 -18.77 -11.73 -5.07
N ARG A 185 -19.97 -12.33 -4.98
CA ARG A 185 -20.16 -13.76 -5.27
C ARG A 185 -19.76 -14.08 -6.71
N ARG A 186 -20.18 -13.25 -7.67
CA ARG A 186 -19.85 -13.45 -9.08
C ARG A 186 -18.35 -13.36 -9.35
N VAL A 187 -17.65 -12.44 -8.69
CA VAL A 187 -16.19 -12.34 -8.76
C VAL A 187 -15.53 -13.59 -8.19
N GLY A 188 -16.01 -14.10 -7.05
CA GLY A 188 -15.52 -15.36 -6.48
C GLY A 188 -15.72 -16.56 -7.43
N GLU A 189 -16.92 -16.71 -7.99
CA GLU A 189 -17.24 -17.74 -8.98
C GLU A 189 -16.32 -17.65 -10.21
N LEU A 190 -16.17 -16.46 -10.79
CA LEU A 190 -15.30 -16.24 -11.95
C LEU A 190 -13.84 -16.48 -11.61
N GLN A 191 -13.39 -16.17 -10.39
CA GLN A 191 -12.03 -16.48 -9.97
C GLN A 191 -11.79 -17.98 -9.87
N THR A 192 -12.73 -18.74 -9.29
CA THR A 192 -12.65 -20.21 -9.26
C THR A 192 -12.71 -20.84 -10.66
N GLU A 193 -13.56 -20.30 -11.54
CA GLU A 193 -13.64 -20.76 -12.93
C GLU A 193 -12.34 -20.47 -13.70
N ASN A 194 -11.78 -19.27 -13.55
CA ASN A 194 -10.48 -18.93 -14.15
C ASN A 194 -9.36 -19.85 -13.63
N GLN A 195 -9.35 -20.15 -12.33
CA GLN A 195 -8.38 -21.09 -11.75
C GLN A 195 -8.51 -22.49 -12.37
N ALA A 196 -9.71 -23.05 -12.40
CA ALA A 196 -9.96 -24.36 -13.00
C ALA A 196 -9.58 -24.41 -14.49
N LEU A 197 -9.90 -23.37 -15.26
CA LEU A 197 -9.50 -23.27 -16.67
C LEU A 197 -7.98 -23.16 -16.84
N THR A 198 -7.28 -22.45 -15.95
CA THR A 198 -5.81 -22.39 -15.99
C THR A 198 -5.17 -23.73 -15.67
N GLU A 199 -5.73 -24.53 -14.77
CA GLU A 199 -5.28 -25.88 -14.46
C GLU A 199 -5.51 -26.83 -15.63
N GLN A 200 -6.71 -26.84 -16.22
CA GLN A 200 -7.02 -27.62 -17.43
C GLN A 200 -6.08 -27.25 -18.59
N ALA A 201 -5.79 -25.96 -18.78
CA ALA A 201 -4.85 -25.52 -19.79
C ALA A 201 -3.41 -25.99 -19.50
N ALA A 202 -3.00 -26.08 -18.23
CA ALA A 202 -1.71 -26.63 -17.84
C ALA A 202 -1.65 -28.15 -18.08
N GLU A 203 -2.69 -28.90 -17.74
CA GLU A 203 -2.79 -30.33 -17.97
C GLU A 203 -2.74 -30.69 -19.46
N LEU A 204 -3.50 -29.98 -20.30
CA LEU A 204 -3.48 -30.15 -21.75
C LEU A 204 -2.10 -29.86 -22.33
N ARG A 205 -1.40 -28.84 -21.84
CA ARG A 205 0.00 -28.55 -22.25
C ARG A 205 0.95 -29.68 -21.85
N MET A 206 0.79 -30.25 -20.65
CA MET A 206 1.61 -31.38 -20.19
C MET A 206 1.32 -32.65 -21.00
N ALA A 207 0.06 -32.89 -21.38
CA ALA A 207 -0.33 -34.00 -22.24
C ALA A 207 0.19 -33.83 -23.68
N GLN A 208 0.14 -32.62 -24.23
CA GLN A 208 0.70 -32.28 -25.54
C GLN A 208 2.24 -32.32 -25.55
N GLY A 209 2.89 -31.99 -24.42
CA GLY A 209 4.33 -32.10 -24.23
C GLY A 209 4.85 -33.54 -24.20
N ARG A 210 4.01 -34.52 -23.83
CA ARG A 210 4.35 -35.96 -23.87
C ARG A 210 4.21 -36.60 -25.25
N GLY A 211 3.58 -35.92 -26.21
CA GLY A 211 3.39 -36.40 -27.59
C GLY A 211 4.36 -35.80 -28.62
N ARG A 212 5.30 -34.95 -28.19
CA ARG A 212 6.21 -34.21 -29.08
C ARG A 212 7.70 -34.45 -28.76
N GLU A 213 8.08 -35.69 -28.47
CA GLU A 213 9.39 -36.19 -28.92
C GLU A 213 9.27 -36.57 -30.41
N VAL A 214 9.13 -35.55 -31.26
CA VAL A 214 9.33 -35.74 -32.70
C VAL A 214 10.84 -35.67 -32.92
N SER A 215 11.41 -36.79 -33.35
CA SER A 215 12.81 -36.86 -33.75
C SER A 215 13.12 -35.76 -34.76
N ALA A 216 14.24 -35.08 -34.56
CA ALA A 216 14.73 -34.10 -35.52
C ALA A 216 15.11 -34.82 -36.83
N PRO A 217 14.55 -34.45 -38.00
CA PRO A 217 15.19 -34.79 -39.25
C PRO A 217 16.36 -33.81 -39.46
N ARG A 218 17.59 -34.33 -39.50
CA ARG A 218 18.71 -33.63 -40.11
C ARG A 218 18.45 -33.56 -41.62
N GLY A 219 18.15 -32.37 -42.13
CA GLY A 219 18.07 -32.03 -43.55
C GLY A 219 18.72 -30.66 -43.79
N PRO A 220 19.32 -30.42 -44.97
CA PRO A 220 20.46 -29.53 -45.12
C PRO A 220 20.09 -28.04 -45.22
N VAL A 221 21.10 -27.24 -44.88
CA VAL A 221 21.22 -25.78 -45.00
C VAL A 221 20.61 -25.25 -46.30
N GLY A 222 19.64 -24.35 -46.17
CA GLY A 222 19.07 -23.55 -47.25
C GLY A 222 18.52 -22.25 -46.67
N GLY A 223 19.19 -21.14 -46.98
CA GLY A 223 18.95 -19.82 -46.37
C GLY A 223 17.61 -19.18 -46.75
N GLY A 224 17.20 -18.23 -45.92
CA GLY A 224 16.08 -17.34 -46.21
C GLY A 224 15.49 -16.70 -44.95
N GLY A 225 16.00 -15.52 -44.59
CA GLY A 225 15.29 -14.53 -43.77
C GLY A 225 14.92 -14.94 -42.35
N ALA A 226 15.87 -14.84 -41.42
CA ALA A 226 15.55 -14.78 -40.00
C ALA A 226 14.88 -13.43 -39.68
N THR A 227 13.56 -13.40 -39.65
CA THR A 227 12.88 -12.51 -38.69
C THR A 227 13.10 -13.10 -37.30
N PRO A 228 13.63 -12.34 -36.33
CA PRO A 228 13.82 -12.84 -34.98
C PRO A 228 12.43 -13.12 -34.40
N THR A 229 12.17 -14.38 -34.10
CA THR A 229 10.96 -14.79 -33.40
C THR A 229 11.06 -14.26 -31.97
N GLU A 230 10.50 -13.07 -31.72
CA GLU A 230 10.22 -12.54 -30.39
C GLU A 230 9.50 -13.64 -29.59
N THR A 231 10.17 -14.17 -28.58
CA THR A 231 9.54 -15.06 -27.61
C THR A 231 8.56 -14.23 -26.78
N GLU A 232 7.29 -14.24 -27.20
CA GLU A 232 6.20 -13.56 -26.50
C GLU A 232 5.98 -14.20 -25.12
N GLN A 233 6.64 -13.64 -24.11
CA GLN A 233 6.45 -14.04 -22.72
C GLN A 233 5.34 -13.20 -22.11
N PHE A 234 4.54 -13.79 -21.21
CA PHE A 234 3.46 -13.06 -20.53
C PHE A 234 3.66 -13.10 -19.02
N TYR A 235 3.39 -11.98 -18.36
CA TYR A 235 3.46 -11.80 -16.92
C TYR A 235 2.09 -11.53 -16.33
N ILE A 236 1.73 -12.21 -15.23
CA ILE A 236 0.51 -11.96 -14.46
C ILE A 236 0.87 -11.07 -13.26
N VAL A 237 0.30 -9.88 -13.22
CA VAL A 237 0.54 -8.87 -12.18
C VAL A 237 0.11 -9.41 -10.81
N LYS A 238 1.02 -9.40 -9.84
CA LYS A 238 0.75 -9.82 -8.44
C LYS A 238 0.34 -8.62 -7.58
N PRO A 239 -0.27 -8.85 -6.40
CA PRO A 239 -0.54 -7.78 -5.44
C PRO A 239 0.73 -7.00 -5.09
N GLY A 240 0.69 -5.68 -5.24
CA GLY A 240 1.83 -4.79 -4.95
C GLY A 240 2.87 -4.65 -6.07
N ASP A 241 2.66 -5.27 -7.24
CA ASP A 241 3.53 -5.04 -8.39
C ASP A 241 3.29 -3.64 -9.00
N THR A 242 4.40 -3.00 -9.39
CA THR A 242 4.44 -1.82 -10.26
C THR A 242 5.10 -2.19 -11.58
N LEU A 243 4.88 -1.41 -12.64
CA LEU A 243 5.55 -1.66 -13.93
C LEU A 243 7.08 -1.69 -13.78
N SER A 244 7.65 -0.84 -12.92
CA SER A 244 9.07 -0.82 -12.60
C SER A 244 9.53 -2.06 -11.84
N SER A 245 8.75 -2.59 -10.89
CA SER A 245 9.12 -3.82 -10.17
C SER A 245 9.01 -5.06 -11.05
N ILE A 246 8.06 -5.07 -12.00
CA ILE A 246 7.95 -6.12 -13.01
C ILE A 246 9.14 -6.05 -13.98
N ALA A 247 9.47 -4.85 -14.48
CA ALA A 247 10.61 -4.65 -15.37
C ALA A 247 11.93 -5.06 -14.72
N MET A 248 12.16 -4.67 -13.46
CA MET A 248 13.33 -5.10 -12.70
C MET A 248 13.41 -6.62 -12.59
N ARG A 249 12.29 -7.30 -12.36
CA ARG A 249 12.25 -8.75 -12.19
C ARG A 249 12.48 -9.51 -13.50
N VAL A 250 12.00 -8.97 -14.61
CA VAL A 250 11.98 -9.67 -15.90
C VAL A 250 13.16 -9.31 -16.78
N TYR A 251 13.59 -8.04 -16.75
CA TYR A 251 14.69 -7.51 -17.55
C TYR A 251 15.96 -7.25 -16.74
N GLY A 252 15.90 -7.30 -15.40
CA GLY A 252 17.02 -6.87 -14.55
C GLY A 252 17.18 -5.34 -14.47
N ASP A 253 16.31 -4.58 -15.14
CA ASP A 253 16.34 -3.13 -15.19
C ASP A 253 14.94 -2.55 -14.96
N ALA A 254 14.76 -1.81 -13.86
CA ALA A 254 13.52 -1.10 -13.56
C ALA A 254 13.16 -0.07 -14.63
N GLY A 255 14.14 0.51 -15.35
CA GLY A 255 13.97 1.51 -16.40
C GLY A 255 13.24 1.01 -17.64
N ARG A 256 13.21 -0.32 -17.85
CA ARG A 256 12.53 -1.00 -18.98
C ARG A 256 11.02 -1.15 -18.81
N TRP A 257 10.43 -0.47 -17.83
CA TRP A 257 8.97 -0.39 -17.67
C TRP A 257 8.27 0.21 -18.92
N ARG A 258 8.96 1.08 -19.66
CA ARG A 258 8.45 1.68 -20.90
C ARG A 258 8.23 0.65 -22.01
N ASP A 259 9.08 -0.37 -22.09
CA ASP A 259 8.95 -1.46 -23.06
C ASP A 259 7.68 -2.28 -22.78
N ILE A 260 7.39 -2.50 -21.49
CA ILE A 260 6.15 -3.16 -21.05
C ILE A 260 4.94 -2.31 -21.44
N ILE A 261 4.98 -0.98 -21.27
CA ILE A 261 3.87 -0.13 -21.72
C ILE A 261 3.71 -0.18 -23.23
N ALA A 262 4.80 -0.02 -23.98
CA ALA A 262 4.77 -0.02 -25.45
C ALA A 262 4.15 -1.30 -26.00
N ALA A 263 4.53 -2.46 -25.43
CA ALA A 263 4.00 -3.76 -25.81
C ALA A 263 2.53 -3.99 -25.37
N ASN A 264 2.01 -3.21 -24.43
CA ASN A 264 0.67 -3.38 -23.85
C ASN A 264 -0.22 -2.14 -23.97
N LYS A 265 0.06 -1.21 -24.88
CA LYS A 265 -0.75 0.02 -25.07
C LYS A 265 -2.23 -0.27 -25.27
N ALA A 266 -2.56 -1.34 -25.99
CA ALA A 266 -3.95 -1.76 -26.22
C ALA A 266 -4.67 -2.22 -24.93
N VAL A 267 -3.92 -2.66 -23.91
CA VAL A 267 -4.44 -3.20 -22.65
C VAL A 267 -4.37 -2.18 -21.51
N LEU A 268 -3.37 -1.29 -21.53
CA LEU A 268 -3.13 -0.28 -20.49
C LEU A 268 -3.80 1.08 -20.80
N GLY A 269 -4.11 1.38 -22.07
CA GLY A 269 -4.64 2.68 -22.46
C GLY A 269 -3.63 3.81 -22.21
N ASN A 270 -4.10 4.97 -21.73
CA ASN A 270 -3.27 6.14 -21.37
C ASN A 270 -2.83 6.13 -19.90
N GLY A 271 -3.11 5.07 -19.15
CA GLY A 271 -2.85 5.00 -17.72
C GLY A 271 -1.68 4.08 -17.39
N ASP A 272 -0.80 4.52 -16.51
CA ASP A 272 0.34 3.73 -15.99
C ASP A 272 -0.09 2.73 -14.89
N LEU A 273 -1.39 2.59 -14.64
CA LEU A 273 -1.94 1.77 -13.55
C LEU A 273 -2.19 0.33 -14.01
N VAL A 274 -1.38 -0.59 -13.49
CA VAL A 274 -1.56 -2.04 -13.65
C VAL A 274 -2.46 -2.61 -12.56
N LYS A 275 -3.46 -3.40 -12.94
CA LYS A 275 -4.36 -4.07 -11.99
C LYS A 275 -3.84 -5.47 -11.64
N VAL A 276 -4.03 -5.88 -10.39
CA VAL A 276 -3.69 -7.23 -9.94
C VAL A 276 -4.45 -8.27 -10.79
N GLY A 277 -3.73 -9.31 -11.23
CA GLY A 277 -4.26 -10.37 -12.10
C GLY A 277 -4.25 -10.03 -13.59
N GLN A 278 -3.85 -8.81 -13.98
CA GLN A 278 -3.73 -8.41 -15.38
C GLN A 278 -2.57 -9.12 -16.06
N ARG A 279 -2.76 -9.52 -17.33
CA ARG A 279 -1.74 -10.18 -18.15
C ARG A 279 -1.04 -9.15 -19.02
N LEU A 280 0.27 -9.02 -18.86
CA LEU A 280 1.13 -8.11 -19.63
C LEU A 280 2.03 -8.92 -20.56
N LYS A 281 2.10 -8.51 -21.83
CA LYS A 281 3.10 -8.96 -22.79
C LYS A 281 4.47 -8.42 -22.38
N ILE A 282 5.43 -9.31 -22.23
CA ILE A 282 6.83 -9.01 -22.00
C ILE A 282 7.58 -9.43 -23.25
N VAL A 283 8.24 -8.47 -23.89
CA VAL A 283 9.16 -8.73 -25.00
C VAL A 283 10.55 -8.83 -24.39
N LYS A 284 11.13 -10.02 -24.32
CA LYS A 284 12.53 -10.21 -23.97
C LYS A 284 13.32 -10.39 -25.27
N GLU A 285 14.21 -9.46 -25.58
CA GLU A 285 15.19 -9.68 -26.64
C GLU A 285 16.13 -10.80 -26.19
N ASN A 286 16.30 -11.82 -27.02
CA ASN A 286 17.26 -12.88 -26.74
C ASN A 286 18.66 -12.28 -26.88
N GLU A 287 19.38 -12.15 -25.77
CA GLU A 287 20.81 -11.84 -25.76
C GLU A 287 21.58 -13.08 -26.21
N ASP A 288 21.66 -13.28 -27.53
CA ASP A 288 22.70 -14.12 -28.13
C ASP A 288 23.93 -13.22 -28.36
N GLY A 289 24.92 -13.34 -27.48
CA GLY A 289 26.21 -12.64 -27.54
C GLY A 289 27.19 -13.10 -26.48
#